data_AF-A0A356W4I5-F1
#
_entry.id   AF-A0A356W4I5-F1
#
_cell.length_a   1.000
_cell.length_b   1.000
_cell.length_c   1.000
_cell.angle_alpha   90.00
_cell.angle_beta   90.00
_cell.angle_gamma   90.00
#
_symmetry.space_group_name_H-M   'P 1'
#
loop_
_entity.id
_entity.type
_entity.pdbx_description
1 polymer ?
#
loop_
_entity_poly.entity_id
_entity_poly.type
_entity_poly.pdbx_seq_one_letter_code
_entity_poly.pdbx_strand_id
1 'polypeptide(L)'
;MDFVRSLLKDWKWPLVAMTLSALMLAAAHAFETFGGLAPCPLCLRQREVYWALIAMTVTGLVLWRLIPKRRFLVALNVMIGLAFIVGVIVAFYHAGVEWGLLPPPEGCSGEGPIDPLV
;
A
#
# COMPACT_ATOMS: atom_id res chain seq x y z
N MET A 1 24.93 -9.95 7.20
CA MET A 1 23.54 -10.26 7.60
C MET A 1 23.05 -9.37 8.75
N ASP A 2 23.96 -8.68 9.45
CA ASP A 2 23.64 -7.85 10.62
C ASP A 2 22.93 -6.53 10.26
N PHE A 3 23.20 -6.00 9.06
CA PHE A 3 22.53 -4.82 8.54
C PHE A 3 21.01 -5.00 8.40
N VAL A 4 20.58 -6.09 7.74
CA VAL A 4 19.15 -6.41 7.57
C VAL A 4 18.48 -6.67 8.92
N ARG A 5 19.15 -7.38 9.82
CA ARG A 5 18.64 -7.59 11.19
C ARG A 5 18.49 -6.29 11.96
N SER A 6 19.38 -5.32 11.74
CA SER A 6 19.29 -3.99 12.34
C SER A 6 18.11 -3.18 11.80
N LEU A 7 17.82 -3.27 10.50
CA LEU A 7 16.67 -2.61 9.87
C LEU A 7 15.32 -3.19 10.34
N LEU A 8 15.26 -4.49 10.60
CA LEU A 8 14.05 -5.20 11.04
C LEU A 8 13.76 -5.08 12.55
N LYS A 9 14.57 -4.35 13.32
CA LYS A 9 14.48 -4.31 14.79
C LYS A 9 13.94 -2.97 15.31
N ASP A 10 13.17 -3.06 16.40
CA ASP A 10 12.67 -1.94 17.20
C ASP A 10 11.84 -0.92 16.39
N TRP A 11 12.19 0.36 16.47
CA TRP A 11 11.48 1.49 15.84
C TRP A 11 11.86 1.71 14.37
N LYS A 12 12.94 1.06 13.89
CA LYS A 12 13.41 1.20 12.51
C LYS A 12 12.48 0.50 11.52
N TRP A 13 11.89 -0.63 11.93
CA TRP A 13 10.98 -1.39 11.07
C TRP A 13 9.78 -0.58 10.57
N PRO A 14 9.00 0.12 11.42
CA PRO A 14 7.94 1.03 10.97
C PRO A 14 8.41 2.06 9.93
N LEU A 15 9.61 2.63 10.10
CA LEU A 15 10.15 3.60 9.16
C LEU A 15 10.54 2.95 7.82
N VAL A 16 11.11 1.75 7.87
CA VAL A 16 11.40 0.96 6.66
C VAL A 16 10.09 0.66 5.93
N ALA A 17 9.06 0.17 6.62
CA ALA A 17 7.75 -0.10 6.06
C ALA A 17 7.14 1.13 5.38
N MET A 18 7.16 2.29 6.05
CA MET A 18 6.68 3.56 5.49
C MET A 18 7.48 3.99 4.25
N THR A 19 8.81 3.84 4.29
CA THR A 19 9.69 4.20 3.17
C THR A 19 9.41 3.33 1.95
N LEU A 20 9.26 2.01 2.14
CA LEU A 20 8.92 1.08 1.06
C LEU A 20 7.54 1.40 0.45
N SER A 21 6.55 1.69 1.29
CA SER A 21 5.21 2.10 0.81
C SER A 21 5.28 3.41 0.02
N ALA A 22 6.07 4.38 0.45
CA ALA A 22 6.27 5.64 -0.27
C ALA A 22 6.97 5.41 -1.62
N LEU A 23 7.96 4.51 -1.69
CA LEU A 23 8.62 4.12 -2.95
C LEU A 23 7.64 3.45 -3.92
N MET A 24 6.75 2.58 -3.44
CA MET A 24 5.71 1.97 -4.29
C MET A 24 4.74 3.01 -4.85
N LEU A 25 4.30 3.97 -4.03
CA LEU A 25 3.48 5.09 -4.49
C LEU A 25 4.23 5.96 -5.51
N ALA A 26 5.51 6.25 -5.27
CA ALA A 26 6.33 7.03 -6.19
C ALA A 26 6.46 6.32 -7.54
N ALA A 27 6.68 5.00 -7.54
CA ALA A 27 6.73 4.20 -8.76
C ALA A 27 5.39 4.25 -9.52
N ALA A 28 4.25 4.12 -8.82
CA ALA A 28 2.93 4.18 -9.44
C ALA A 28 2.65 5.54 -10.09
N HIS A 29 3.00 6.65 -9.41
CA HIS A 29 2.85 7.99 -10.00
C HIS A 29 3.86 8.23 -11.13
N ALA A 30 5.05 7.65 -11.07
CA ALA A 30 6.02 7.74 -12.15
C ALA A 30 5.51 7.04 -13.43
N PHE A 31 4.88 5.87 -13.30
CA PHE A 31 4.27 5.19 -14.46
C PHE A 31 3.09 5.95 -15.04
N GLU A 32 2.30 6.63 -14.21
CA GLU A 32 1.20 7.46 -14.67
C GLU A 32 1.70 8.73 -15.39
N THR A 33 2.64 9.45 -14.78
CA THR A 33 3.11 10.75 -15.28
C THR A 33 4.14 10.64 -16.40
N PHE A 34 5.12 9.74 -16.27
CA PHE A 34 6.20 9.56 -17.25
C PHE A 34 5.93 8.39 -18.21
N GLY A 35 5.23 7.35 -17.75
CA GLY A 35 4.88 6.19 -18.57
C GLY A 35 3.60 6.35 -19.39
N GLY A 36 2.78 7.38 -19.09
CA GLY A 36 1.49 7.60 -19.75
C GLY A 36 0.47 6.48 -19.51
N LEU A 37 0.68 5.65 -18.48
CA LEU A 37 -0.20 4.54 -18.15
C LEU A 37 -1.36 5.04 -17.29
N ALA A 38 -2.56 5.11 -17.88
CA ALA A 38 -3.76 5.50 -17.16
C ALA A 38 -4.04 4.52 -16.00
N PRO A 39 -4.35 5.02 -14.79
CA PRO A 39 -4.59 4.15 -13.65
C PRO A 39 -5.93 3.41 -13.79
N CYS A 40 -5.92 2.10 -13.59
CA CYS A 40 -7.16 1.33 -13.45
C CYS A 40 -7.71 1.46 -12.01
N PRO A 41 -9.00 1.18 -11.78
CA PRO A 41 -9.59 1.26 -10.44
C PRO A 41 -8.90 0.35 -9.41
N LEU A 42 -8.44 -0.85 -9.80
CA LEU A 42 -7.67 -1.71 -8.90
C LEU A 42 -6.31 -1.11 -8.52
N CYS A 43 -5.64 -0.44 -9.46
CA CYS A 43 -4.39 0.28 -9.19
C CYS A 43 -4.63 1.38 -8.13
N LEU A 44 -5.73 2.13 -8.24
CA LEU A 44 -6.10 3.14 -7.24
C LEU A 44 -6.34 2.50 -5.86
N ARG A 45 -7.02 1.35 -5.80
CA ARG A 45 -7.23 0.61 -4.55
C ARG A 45 -5.91 0.14 -3.94
N GLN A 46 -4.93 -0.30 -4.73
CA GLN A 46 -3.59 -0.62 -4.22
C GLN A 46 -2.89 0.61 -3.63
N ARG A 47 -3.01 1.78 -4.29
CA ARG A 47 -2.46 3.04 -3.76
C ARG A 47 -3.09 3.42 -2.43
N GLU A 48 -4.40 3.26 -2.27
CA GLU A 48 -5.10 3.52 -1.01
C GLU A 48 -4.53 2.68 0.15
N VAL A 49 -4.19 1.40 -0.10
CA VAL A 49 -3.56 0.55 0.94
C VAL A 49 -2.23 1.15 1.41
N TYR A 50 -1.38 1.61 0.48
CA TYR A 50 -0.10 2.23 0.85
C TYR A 50 -0.27 3.58 1.54
N TRP A 51 -1.21 4.42 1.09
CA TRP A 51 -1.54 5.67 1.77
C TRP A 51 -2.04 5.45 3.19
N ALA A 52 -2.96 4.49 3.39
CA ALA A 52 -3.47 4.12 4.69
C ALA A 52 -2.36 3.60 5.61
N LEU A 53 -1.46 2.76 5.08
CA LEU A 53 -0.32 2.23 5.84
C LEU A 53 0.62 3.37 6.28
N ILE A 54 0.94 4.31 5.40
CA ILE A 54 1.77 5.48 5.74
C ILE A 54 1.09 6.31 6.82
N ALA A 55 -0.18 6.70 6.64
CA ALA A 55 -0.93 7.52 7.58
C ALA A 55 -1.03 6.85 8.97
N MET A 56 -1.35 5.56 9.00
CA MET A 56 -1.40 4.76 10.23
C MET A 56 -0.03 4.70 10.91
N THR A 57 1.04 4.49 10.15
CA THR A 57 2.40 4.35 10.70
C THR A 57 2.92 5.66 11.26
N VAL A 58 2.72 6.78 10.55
CA VAL A 58 3.06 8.13 11.03
C VAL A 58 2.31 8.42 12.32
N THR A 59 0.99 8.22 12.33
CA THR A 59 0.15 8.48 13.51
C THR A 59 0.58 7.60 14.68
N GLY A 60 0.84 6.32 14.44
CA GLY A 60 1.35 5.40 15.45
C GLY A 60 2.68 5.84 16.05
N LEU A 61 3.65 6.23 15.23
CA LEU A 61 4.96 6.70 15.71
C LEU A 61 4.86 8.01 16.50
N VAL A 62 4.00 8.95 16.08
CA VAL A 62 3.73 10.19 16.82
C VAL A 62 3.11 9.89 18.19
N LEU A 63 2.10 9.02 18.26
CA LEU A 63 1.48 8.60 19.51
C LEU A 63 2.45 7.86 20.43
N TRP A 64 3.31 7.00 19.87
CA TRP A 64 4.33 6.30 20.63
C TRP A 64 5.34 7.27 21.28
N ARG A 65 5.67 8.38 20.61
CA ARG A 65 6.55 9.42 21.17
C ARG A 65 5.94 10.09 22.41
N LEU A 66 4.61 10.18 22.48
CA LEU A 66 3.89 10.70 23.64
C LEU A 66 3.75 9.64 24.75
N ILE A 67 3.58 8.37 24.39
CA ILE A 67 3.37 7.26 25.33
C ILE A 67 4.31 6.10 24.97
N PRO A 68 5.58 6.13 25.41
CA PRO A 68 6.62 5.20 24.95
C PRO A 68 6.50 3.81 25.60
N LYS A 69 5.39 3.11 25.33
CA LYS A 69 5.13 1.75 25.82
C LYS A 69 5.54 0.73 24.77
N ARG A 70 6.37 -0.26 25.16
CA ARG A 70 6.76 -1.38 24.29
C ARG A 70 5.57 -2.13 23.69
N ARG A 71 4.49 -2.33 24.48
CA ARG A 71 3.26 -2.99 24.01
C ARG A 71 2.60 -2.25 22.85
N PHE A 72 2.69 -0.93 22.82
CA PHE A 72 2.12 -0.10 21.75
C PHE A 72 2.89 -0.31 20.43
N LEU A 73 4.23 -0.28 20.46
CA LEU A 73 5.02 -0.57 19.25
C LEU A 73 4.79 -1.98 18.71
N VAL A 74 4.62 -2.98 19.59
CA VAL A 74 4.29 -4.34 19.16
C VAL A 74 2.93 -4.35 18.44
N ALA A 75 1.91 -3.70 19.00
CA ALA A 75 0.60 -3.59 18.36
C ALA A 75 0.67 -2.86 17.00
N LEU A 76 1.41 -1.75 16.92
CA LEU A 76 1.65 -1.04 15.66
C LEU A 76 2.30 -1.94 14.60
N ASN A 77 3.31 -2.71 14.99
CA ASN A 77 3.99 -3.63 14.06
C ASN A 77 3.07 -4.75 13.57
N VAL A 78 2.20 -5.28 14.44
CA VAL A 78 1.17 -6.24 14.03
C VAL A 78 0.21 -5.61 13.02
N MET A 79 -0.25 -4.38 13.27
CA MET A 79 -1.14 -3.66 12.34
C MET A 79 -0.47 -3.38 11.00
N ILE A 80 0.81 -2.99 10.97
CA ILE A 80 1.59 -2.84 9.74
C ILE A 80 1.65 -4.17 8.98
N GLY A 81 1.90 -5.28 9.67
CA GLY A 81 1.92 -6.61 9.07
C GLY A 81 0.56 -6.99 8.44
N LEU A 82 -0.54 -6.74 9.14
CA LEU A 82 -1.89 -6.96 8.63
C LEU A 82 -2.19 -6.09 7.39
N ALA A 83 -1.79 -4.82 7.40
CA ALA A 83 -1.96 -3.92 6.26
C ALA A 83 -1.20 -4.43 5.01
N PHE A 84 0.01 -4.94 5.18
CA PHE A 84 0.73 -5.56 4.06
C PHE A 84 0.09 -6.85 3.57
N ILE A 85 -0.50 -7.67 4.45
CA ILE A 85 -1.26 -8.85 4.03
C ILE A 85 -2.44 -8.43 3.14
N VAL A 86 -3.16 -7.37 3.51
CA VAL A 86 -4.22 -6.80 2.65
C VAL A 86 -3.65 -6.37 1.31
N GLY A 87 -2.51 -5.67 1.30
CA GLY A 87 -1.83 -5.28 0.06
C GLY A 87 -1.47 -6.47 -0.84
N VAL A 88 -0.97 -7.56 -0.24
CA VAL A 88 -0.68 -8.81 -0.96
C VAL A 88 -1.93 -9.41 -1.60
N ILE A 89 -3.04 -9.49 -0.85
CA ILE A 89 -4.31 -10.02 -1.38
C ILE A 89 -4.79 -9.18 -2.57
N VAL A 90 -4.77 -7.85 -2.46
CA VAL A 90 -5.18 -6.94 -3.53
C VAL A 90 -4.24 -7.04 -4.74
N ALA A 91 -2.94 -7.22 -4.53
CA ALA A 91 -1.96 -7.41 -5.60
C ALA A 91 -2.19 -8.72 -6.36
N PHE A 92 -2.41 -9.83 -5.65
CA PHE A 92 -2.74 -11.11 -6.28
C PHE A 92 -4.05 -11.06 -7.06
N TYR A 93 -5.07 -10.40 -6.51
CA TYR A 93 -6.34 -10.22 -7.21
C TYR A 93 -6.15 -9.41 -8.50
N HIS A 94 -5.39 -8.31 -8.45
CA HIS A 94 -5.11 -7.48 -9.62
C HIS A 94 -4.36 -8.25 -10.71
N ALA A 95 -3.26 -8.93 -10.36
CA ALA A 95 -2.51 -9.74 -11.31
C ALA A 95 -3.37 -10.88 -11.88
N GLY A 96 -4.21 -11.51 -11.05
CA GLY A 96 -5.11 -12.56 -11.51
C GLY A 96 -6.21 -12.06 -12.45
N VAL A 97 -6.70 -10.83 -12.27
CA VAL A 97 -7.62 -10.19 -13.23
C VAL A 97 -6.90 -9.89 -14.55
N GLU A 98 -5.67 -9.35 -14.51
CA GLU A 98 -4.87 -9.07 -15.72
C GLU A 98 -4.51 -10.34 -16.50
N TRP A 99 -4.25 -11.45 -15.82
CA TRP A 99 -4.01 -12.75 -16.44
C TRP A 99 -5.30 -13.48 -16.86
N GLY A 100 -6.47 -12.88 -16.63
CA GLY A 100 -7.77 -13.47 -16.97
C GLY A 100 -8.17 -14.69 -16.13
N LEU A 101 -7.52 -14.90 -14.97
CA LEU A 101 -7.81 -16.00 -14.06
C LEU A 101 -9.00 -15.70 -13.13
N LEU A 102 -9.29 -14.42 -12.90
CA LEU A 102 -10.31 -13.94 -11.97
C LEU A 102 -11.24 -12.93 -12.67
N PRO A 103 -12.52 -12.87 -12.29
CA PRO A 103 -13.43 -11.85 -12.82
C PRO A 103 -13.02 -10.46 -12.31
N PRO A 104 -13.08 -9.42 -13.16
CA PRO A 104 -12.89 -8.05 -12.71
C PRO A 104 -14.00 -7.67 -11.71
N PRO A 105 -13.73 -6.76 -10.78
CA PRO A 105 -14.75 -6.30 -9.85
C PRO A 105 -15.84 -5.53 -10.60
N GLU A 106 -17.04 -5.55 -10.04
CA GLU A 106 -18.20 -4.84 -10.59
C GLU A 106 -17.87 -3.35 -10.81
N GLY A 107 -18.11 -2.85 -12.02
CA GLY A 107 -17.74 -1.49 -12.43
C GLY A 107 -16.35 -1.35 -13.08
N CYS A 108 -15.60 -2.45 -13.29
CA CYS A 108 -14.30 -2.45 -13.98
C CYS A 108 -14.30 -3.15 -15.36
N SER A 109 -15.42 -3.70 -15.82
CA SER A 109 -15.54 -4.18 -17.21
C SER A 109 -15.75 -2.98 -18.13
N GLY A 110 -14.83 -2.78 -19.08
CA GLY A 110 -14.90 -1.70 -20.06
C GLY A 110 -16.09 -1.83 -20.98
N GLU A 111 -17.22 -1.24 -20.58
CA GLU A 111 -18.34 -0.94 -21.46
C GLU A 111 -18.52 0.59 -21.56
N GLY A 112 -18.03 1.11 -22.69
CA GLY A 112 -18.49 2.37 -23.27
C GLY A 112 -17.47 3.52 -23.24
N PRO A 113 -17.35 4.31 -24.33
CA PRO A 113 -16.81 5.66 -24.24
C PRO A 113 -17.59 6.41 -23.17
N ILE A 114 -16.89 7.01 -22.21
CA ILE A 114 -17.46 8.05 -21.36
C ILE A 114 -17.79 9.24 -22.26
N ASP A 115 -19.05 9.37 -22.67
CA ASP A 115 -19.58 10.63 -23.19
C ASP A 115 -19.66 11.61 -22.01
N PRO A 116 -18.87 12.69 -21.98
CA PRO A 116 -18.89 13.65 -20.87
C PRO A 116 -20.17 14.50 -20.84
N LEU A 117 -21.07 14.35 -21.81
CA LEU A 117 -22.23 15.23 -22.01
C LEU A 117 -23.60 14.53 -21.90
N VAL A 118 -23.67 13.36 -21.25
CA VAL A 118 -24.94 12.74 -20.81
C VAL A 118 -24.96 12.54 -19.30
#